data_AF-A0A1S3PR24-F1
#
_entry.id   AF-A0A1S3PR24-F1
#
_cell.length_a   1.000
_cell.length_b   1.000
_cell.length_c   1.000
_cell.angle_alpha   90.00
_cell.angle_beta   90.00
_cell.angle_gamma   90.00
#
_symmetry.space_group_name_H-M   'P 1'
#
loop_
_entity.id
_entity.type
_entity.pdbx_description
1 polymer ?
#
loop_
_entity_poly.entity_id
_entity_poly.type
_entity_poly.pdbx_seq_one_letter_code
_entity_poly.pdbx_strand_id
1 'polypeptide(L)'
;MLDIEWPYRFNNGSLLYITKLEVDGDGGMNCSTDMEINPLNVSNPLSGEKNITSPSGGGDGTEGRNRKHVHRRELERKEMEGDLETLDCSKVQCLKIRCQVGRVERGQSAILYIHSRLGVATFLKVRLLSVMLLRLYT
;
A
#
# COMPACT_ATOMS: atom_id res chain seq x y z
N MET A 1 2.78 14.13 -19.05
CA MET A 1 1.88 12.98 -18.83
C MET A 1 2.62 11.99 -17.96
N LEU A 2 1.98 11.49 -16.91
CA LEU A 2 2.55 10.50 -16.00
C LEU A 2 1.87 9.15 -16.27
N ASP A 3 2.65 8.14 -16.64
CA ASP A 3 2.17 6.80 -16.93
C ASP A 3 2.72 5.83 -15.90
N ILE A 4 1.84 5.05 -15.28
CA ILE A 4 2.17 4.10 -14.21
C ILE A 4 1.66 2.72 -14.64
N GLU A 5 2.54 1.73 -14.60
CA GLU A 5 2.17 0.33 -14.79
C GLU A 5 2.13 -0.38 -13.43
N TRP A 6 0.98 -0.96 -13.10
CA TRP A 6 0.71 -1.53 -11.79
C TRP A 6 0.56 -3.05 -11.86
N PRO A 7 1.40 -3.86 -11.17
CA PRO A 7 1.35 -5.32 -11.22
C PRO A 7 0.05 -5.84 -10.58
N TYR A 8 -0.90 -6.17 -11.45
CA TYR A 8 -2.29 -6.41 -11.06
C TYR A 8 -2.58 -7.90 -10.87
N ARG A 9 -2.14 -8.76 -11.79
CA ARG A 9 -2.43 -10.20 -11.76
C ARG A 9 -1.28 -11.07 -12.26
N PHE A 10 -1.15 -12.25 -11.68
CA PHE A 10 -0.21 -13.30 -12.10
C PHE A 10 -0.85 -14.67 -11.96
N ASN A 11 -0.76 -15.51 -12.99
CA ASN A 11 -1.36 -16.86 -13.02
C ASN A 11 -2.84 -16.89 -12.55
N ASN A 12 -3.66 -15.96 -13.03
CA ASN A 12 -5.06 -15.74 -12.65
C ASN A 12 -5.31 -15.31 -11.18
N GLY A 13 -4.26 -15.23 -10.35
CA GLY A 13 -4.31 -14.68 -9.00
C GLY A 13 -4.12 -13.16 -8.98
N SER A 14 -4.78 -12.48 -8.04
CA SER A 14 -4.57 -11.05 -7.80
C SER A 14 -3.22 -10.83 -7.10
N LEU A 15 -2.43 -9.86 -7.57
CA LEU A 15 -1.20 -9.44 -6.89
C LEU A 15 -1.48 -8.25 -5.97
N LEU A 16 -1.55 -7.03 -6.54
CA LEU A 16 -1.83 -5.80 -5.81
C LEU A 16 -3.18 -5.23 -6.29
N TYR A 17 -4.22 -5.46 -5.50
CA TYR A 17 -5.59 -4.99 -5.79
C TYR A 17 -5.77 -3.54 -5.34
N ILE A 18 -6.03 -2.62 -6.28
CA ILE A 18 -6.25 -1.21 -5.97
C ILE A 18 -7.67 -1.01 -5.41
N THR A 19 -7.77 -0.37 -4.25
CA THR A 19 -9.06 -0.02 -3.61
C THR A 19 -9.42 1.44 -3.81
N LYS A 20 -8.43 2.34 -3.91
CA LYS A 20 -8.67 3.78 -4.07
C LYS A 20 -7.46 4.46 -4.73
N LEU A 21 -7.75 5.44 -5.59
CA LEU A 21 -6.79 6.42 -6.07
C LEU A 21 -7.12 7.77 -5.43
N GLU A 22 -6.13 8.42 -4.83
CA GLU A 22 -6.29 9.77 -4.27
C GLU A 22 -5.27 10.70 -4.90
N VAL A 23 -5.75 11.81 -5.44
CA VAL A 23 -4.93 12.86 -6.01
C VAL A 23 -4.78 13.98 -5.00
N ASP A 24 -3.56 14.45 -4.79
CA ASP A 24 -3.23 15.60 -3.95
C ASP A 24 -2.22 16.53 -4.65
N GLY A 25 -2.11 17.77 -4.17
CA GLY A 25 -1.18 18.78 -4.65
C GLY A 25 -1.78 19.86 -5.55
N ASP A 26 -1.02 20.93 -5.75
CA ASP A 26 -1.48 22.20 -6.35
C ASP A 26 -1.53 22.17 -7.90
N GLY A 27 -0.92 21.15 -8.51
CA GLY A 27 -0.72 21.11 -9.96
C GLY A 27 -1.93 20.69 -10.80
N GLY A 28 -3.06 20.31 -10.16
CA GLY A 28 -4.24 19.77 -10.83
C GLY A 28 -3.91 18.49 -11.61
N MET A 29 -4.25 17.33 -11.05
CA MET A 29 -3.99 16.04 -11.72
C MET A 29 -5.29 15.26 -11.93
N ASN A 30 -5.47 14.73 -13.12
CA ASN A 30 -6.58 13.85 -13.46
C ASN A 30 -6.05 12.51 -13.97
N CYS A 31 -6.45 11.41 -13.34
CA CYS A 31 -5.98 10.07 -13.65
C CYS A 31 -7.12 9.22 -14.21
N SER A 32 -6.79 8.41 -15.21
CA SER A 32 -7.66 7.43 -15.82
C SER A 32 -6.99 6.06 -15.80
N THR A 33 -7.80 5.01 -15.79
CA THR A 33 -7.33 3.62 -15.76
C THR A 33 -7.93 2.84 -16.93
N ASP A 34 -7.21 1.84 -17.42
CA ASP A 34 -7.69 0.94 -18.46
C ASP A 34 -8.65 -0.15 -17.94
N MET A 35 -8.82 -0.23 -16.62
CA MET A 35 -9.72 -1.15 -15.92
C MET A 35 -10.48 -0.42 -14.81
N GLU A 36 -11.66 -0.93 -14.45
CA GLU A 36 -12.42 -0.42 -13.31
C GLU A 36 -11.65 -0.64 -11.99
N ILE A 37 -11.60 0.42 -11.17
CA ILE A 37 -10.99 0.36 -9.84
C ILE A 37 -12.02 -0.10 -8.82
N ASN A 38 -11.59 -1.04 -7.98
CA ASN A 38 -12.36 -1.58 -6.88
C ASN A 38 -13.75 -2.16 -7.23
N PRO A 39 -13.90 -3.01 -8.28
CA PRO A 39 -15.20 -3.56 -8.67
C PRO A 39 -15.85 -4.44 -7.57
N LEU A 40 -15.05 -4.92 -6.61
CA LEU A 40 -15.55 -5.71 -5.47
C LEU A 40 -16.00 -4.85 -4.28
N ASN A 41 -15.95 -3.51 -4.39
CA ASN A 41 -16.33 -2.57 -3.34
C ASN A 41 -15.66 -2.86 -1.98
N VAL A 42 -14.39 -3.25 -2.01
CA VAL A 42 -13.60 -3.51 -0.80
C VAL A 42 -13.32 -2.19 -0.11
N SER A 43 -13.69 -2.10 1.17
CA SER A 43 -13.38 -0.93 1.99
C SER A 43 -11.95 -0.98 2.53
N ASN A 44 -11.37 0.20 2.74
CA ASN A 44 -10.14 0.34 3.50
C ASN A 44 -10.50 0.56 4.98
N PRO A 45 -9.96 -0.22 5.93
CA PRO A 45 -10.11 0.06 7.33
C PRO A 45 -9.37 1.37 7.61
N LEU A 46 -10.13 2.37 8.01
CA LEU A 46 -9.68 3.68 8.50
C LEU A 46 -9.18 4.65 7.41
N SER A 47 -10.11 5.31 6.72
CA SER A 47 -9.99 6.76 6.50
C SER A 47 -10.82 7.45 7.60
N GLY A 48 -10.35 7.37 8.84
CA GLY A 48 -10.94 8.11 9.95
C GLY A 48 -10.83 9.60 9.68
N GLU A 49 -11.94 10.31 9.81
CA GLU A 49 -12.05 11.76 9.70
C GLU A 49 -10.91 12.45 10.44
N LYS A 50 -10.21 13.34 9.75
CA LYS A 50 -9.17 14.20 10.32
C LYS A 50 -9.84 15.19 11.26
N ASN A 51 -10.17 14.75 12.48
CA ASN A 51 -10.55 15.66 13.56
C ASN A 51 -9.32 16.50 13.90
N ILE A 52 -9.46 17.79 13.61
CA ILE A 52 -8.45 18.82 13.77
C ILE A 52 -8.33 19.08 15.27
N THR A 53 -7.43 18.37 15.96
CA THR A 53 -7.02 18.77 17.31
C THR A 53 -5.68 19.48 17.20
N SER A 54 -5.74 20.81 17.11
CA SER A 54 -4.60 21.69 17.30
C SER A 54 -3.95 21.42 18.67
N PRO A 55 -2.63 21.20 18.78
CA PRO A 55 -1.97 21.21 20.08
C PRO A 55 -1.46 22.64 20.36
N SER A 56 -2.20 23.38 21.17
CA SER A 56 -1.76 24.65 21.76
C SER A 56 -1.31 24.46 23.21
N GLY A 57 -0.10 24.94 23.53
CA GLY A 57 0.45 25.12 24.89
C GLY A 57 1.12 23.86 25.44
N GLY A 58 2.39 23.82 25.86
CA GLY A 58 3.18 24.85 26.54
C GLY A 58 3.35 24.43 28.01
N GLY A 59 4.49 23.83 28.37
CA GLY A 59 4.78 23.37 29.72
C GLY A 59 6.17 22.76 29.88
N ASP A 60 7.10 23.58 30.37
CA ASP A 60 8.45 23.32 30.86
C ASP A 60 8.46 22.28 32.01
N GLY A 61 9.58 21.55 32.21
CA GLY A 61 9.83 20.81 33.46
C GLY A 61 10.43 19.40 33.31
N THR A 62 11.76 19.36 33.23
CA THR A 62 12.73 18.39 33.79
C THR A 62 12.30 17.02 34.38
N GLU A 63 13.17 16.03 34.11
CA GLU A 63 13.47 14.80 34.88
C GLU A 63 12.60 13.54 34.67
N GLY A 64 13.25 12.48 34.18
CA GLY A 64 12.65 11.14 34.11
C GLY A 64 13.38 10.20 33.16
N ARG A 65 14.65 9.93 33.43
CA ARG A 65 15.53 9.02 32.68
C ARG A 65 15.04 7.57 32.79
N ASN A 66 14.01 7.20 32.03
CA ASN A 66 13.54 5.82 31.94
C ASN A 66 13.84 5.26 30.55
N ARG A 67 15.08 4.77 30.38
CA ARG A 67 15.53 4.06 29.17
C ARG A 67 14.73 2.77 29.05
N LYS A 68 13.58 2.83 28.38
CA LYS A 68 12.92 1.63 27.85
C LYS A 68 13.89 0.99 26.88
N HIS A 69 14.54 -0.09 27.30
CA HIS A 69 15.31 -0.95 26.44
C HIS A 69 14.36 -1.53 25.39
N VAL A 70 14.26 -0.85 24.24
CA VAL A 70 13.64 -1.40 23.05
C VAL A 70 14.57 -2.53 22.61
N HIS A 71 14.25 -3.76 22.99
CA HIS A 71 14.81 -4.93 22.33
C HIS A 71 14.38 -4.84 20.87
N ARG A 72 15.29 -4.32 20.04
CA ARG A 72 15.28 -4.53 18.60
C ARG A 72 15.21 -6.04 18.43
N ARG A 73 14.06 -6.56 18.00
CA ARG A 73 14.00 -7.91 17.42
C ARG A 73 14.85 -7.81 16.17
N GLU A 74 16.13 -8.12 16.30
CA GLU A 74 16.94 -8.46 15.17
C GLU A 74 16.30 -9.73 14.63
N LEU A 75 15.43 -9.57 13.62
CA LEU A 75 15.02 -10.68 12.78
C LEU A 75 16.34 -11.21 12.24
N GLU A 76 16.81 -12.32 12.81
CA GLU A 76 17.84 -13.13 12.17
C GLU A 76 17.48 -13.19 10.70
N ARG A 77 18.40 -12.77 9.84
CA ARG A 77 18.22 -12.87 8.39
C ARG A 77 18.15 -14.35 8.11
N LYS A 78 16.95 -14.92 8.21
CA LYS A 78 16.64 -16.23 7.71
C LYS A 78 16.97 -16.10 6.23
N GLU A 79 18.08 -16.70 5.82
CA GLU A 79 18.43 -16.80 4.40
C GLU A 79 17.16 -17.28 3.70
N MET A 80 16.62 -16.41 2.85
CA MET A 80 15.33 -16.65 2.26
C MET A 80 15.51 -17.85 1.35
N GLU A 81 14.99 -19.00 1.78
CA GLU A 81 15.22 -20.28 1.12
C GLU A 81 14.45 -20.31 -0.21
N GLY A 82 15.14 -19.92 -1.29
CA GLY A 82 14.63 -19.89 -2.65
C GLY A 82 15.05 -18.64 -3.43
N ASP A 83 15.10 -18.75 -4.75
CA ASP A 83 15.39 -17.61 -5.62
C ASP A 83 14.30 -16.53 -5.48
N LEU A 84 14.73 -15.31 -5.17
CA LEU A 84 13.89 -14.12 -5.17
C LEU A 84 13.45 -13.82 -6.60
N GLU A 85 12.16 -13.96 -6.88
CA GLU A 85 11.61 -13.54 -8.15
C GLU A 85 10.99 -12.14 -8.07
N THR A 86 11.45 -11.25 -8.95
CA THR A 86 10.78 -9.96 -9.18
C THR A 86 9.60 -10.15 -10.14
N LEU A 87 8.42 -9.74 -9.70
CA LEU A 87 7.18 -9.73 -10.47
C LEU A 87 6.90 -8.30 -10.96
N ASP A 88 7.37 -7.99 -12.15
CA ASP A 88 7.15 -6.71 -12.84
C ASP A 88 6.20 -6.89 -14.04
N CYS A 89 5.89 -5.78 -14.71
CA CYS A 89 4.98 -5.76 -15.86
C CYS A 89 5.50 -6.47 -17.11
N SER A 90 6.76 -6.92 -17.13
CA SER A 90 7.26 -7.78 -18.20
C SER A 90 6.83 -9.24 -18.02
N LYS A 91 6.51 -9.64 -16.77
CA LYS A 91 6.15 -11.03 -16.41
C LYS A 91 4.70 -11.20 -16.00
N VAL A 92 4.05 -10.13 -15.57
CA VAL A 92 2.70 -10.18 -14.99
C VAL A 92 1.75 -9.26 -15.74
N GLN A 93 0.46 -9.49 -15.58
CA GLN A 93 -0.55 -8.60 -16.14
C GLN A 93 -0.58 -7.30 -15.33
N CYS A 94 -0.39 -6.17 -16.02
CA CYS A 94 -0.44 -4.86 -15.40
C CYS A 94 -1.70 -4.06 -15.79
N LEU A 95 -2.16 -3.26 -14.83
CA LEU A 95 -3.15 -2.21 -15.01
C LEU A 95 -2.41 -0.90 -15.31
N LYS A 96 -2.89 -0.13 -16.28
CA LYS A 96 -2.27 1.14 -16.67
C LYS A 96 -3.04 2.31 -16.07
N ILE A 97 -2.33 3.17 -15.34
CA ILE A 97 -2.85 4.42 -14.80
C ILE A 97 -2.18 5.56 -15.54
N ARG A 98 -2.99 6.40 -16.20
CA ARG A 98 -2.53 7.54 -16.98
C ARG A 98 -3.02 8.83 -16.34
N CYS A 99 -2.09 9.66 -15.92
CA CYS A 99 -2.37 10.92 -15.25
C CYS A 99 -1.94 12.12 -16.10
N GLN A 100 -2.90 12.99 -16.37
CA GLN A 100 -2.66 14.33 -16.90
C GLN A 100 -2.30 15.23 -15.73
N VAL A 101 -1.04 15.65 -15.68
CA VAL A 101 -0.52 16.57 -14.67
C VAL A 101 -0.52 17.97 -15.28
N GLY A 102 -1.19 18.91 -14.61
CA GLY A 102 -1.17 20.31 -15.00
C GLY A 102 0.16 20.99 -14.71
N ARG A 103 0.14 22.33 -14.68
CA ARG A 103 1.34 23.13 -14.44
C ARG A 103 1.74 23.02 -12.97
N VAL A 104 2.99 22.64 -12.72
CA VAL A 104 3.58 22.54 -11.37
C VAL A 104 4.65 23.61 -11.24
N GLU A 105 4.45 24.58 -10.36
CA GLU A 105 5.44 25.65 -10.13
C GLU A 105 6.62 25.16 -9.30
N ARG A 106 7.67 25.98 -9.26
CA ARG A 106 8.84 25.70 -8.43
C ARG A 106 8.43 25.56 -6.96
N GLY A 107 8.73 24.39 -6.38
CA GLY A 107 8.42 24.08 -4.98
C GLY A 107 7.08 23.37 -4.78
N GLN A 108 6.27 23.19 -5.83
CA GLN A 108 5.05 22.40 -5.78
C GLN A 108 5.28 20.98 -6.28
N SER A 109 4.31 20.11 -5.99
CA SER A 109 4.25 18.75 -6.50
C SER A 109 2.80 18.35 -6.83
N ALA A 110 2.66 17.34 -7.68
CA ALA A 110 1.42 16.60 -7.88
C ALA A 110 1.66 15.17 -7.40
N ILE A 111 0.76 14.65 -6.56
CA ILE A 111 0.96 13.38 -5.86
C ILE A 111 -0.25 12.47 -6.11
N LEU A 112 0.02 11.22 -6.50
CA LEU A 112 -0.98 10.17 -6.59
C LEU A 112 -0.73 9.14 -5.49
N TYR A 113 -1.70 8.97 -4.60
CA TYR A 113 -1.71 7.89 -3.62
C TYR A 113 -2.51 6.71 -4.19
N ILE A 114 -1.85 5.57 -4.33
CA ILE A 114 -2.45 4.31 -4.77
C ILE A 114 -2.65 3.43 -3.55
N HIS A 115 -3.89 3.34 -3.08
CA HIS A 115 -4.24 2.45 -1.98
C HIS A 115 -4.52 1.05 -2.52
N SER A 116 -3.82 0.05 -2.00
CA SER A 116 -3.94 -1.32 -2.48
C SER A 116 -3.95 -2.36 -1.36
N ARG A 117 -4.40 -3.56 -1.70
CA ARG A 117 -4.37 -4.76 -0.86
C ARG A 117 -3.56 -5.85 -1.56
N LEU A 118 -2.78 -6.58 -0.77
CA LEU A 118 -2.09 -7.76 -1.25
C LEU A 118 -3.10 -8.91 -1.45
N GLY A 119 -3.11 -9.52 -2.63
CA GLY A 119 -3.88 -10.72 -2.93
C GLY A 119 -3.25 -11.95 -2.31
N VAL A 120 -3.42 -12.11 -0.99
CA VAL A 120 -2.74 -13.13 -0.17
C VAL A 120 -2.88 -14.56 -0.74
N ALA A 121 -4.04 -14.90 -1.29
CA ALA A 121 -4.30 -16.22 -1.89
C ALA A 121 -3.30 -16.60 -2.99
N THR A 122 -2.74 -15.62 -3.72
CA THR A 122 -1.77 -15.85 -4.78
C THR A 122 -0.40 -16.27 -4.24
N PHE A 123 -0.08 -15.89 -3.00
CA PHE A 123 1.23 -16.14 -2.37
C PHE A 123 1.22 -17.30 -1.38
N LEU A 124 0.04 -17.73 -0.92
CA LEU A 124 -0.07 -18.86 -0.01
C LEU A 124 0.00 -20.18 -0.78
N LYS A 125 0.98 -21.02 -0.44
CA LYS A 125 1.02 -22.42 -0.90
C LYS A 125 -0.19 -23.17 -0.33
N VAL A 126 -0.86 -23.98 -1.16
CA VAL A 126 -2.09 -24.75 -0.86
C VAL A 126 -2.05 -25.50 0.49
N ARG A 127 -0.88 -25.95 0.94
CA ARG A 127 -0.74 -26.64 2.25
C ARG A 127 -1.08 -25.77 3.46
N LEU A 128 -0.91 -24.45 3.40
CA LEU A 128 -1.23 -23.54 4.50
C LEU A 128 -2.74 -23.22 4.59
N LEU A 129 -3.45 -23.23 3.46
CA LEU A 129 -4.88 -22.96 3.42
C LEU A 129 -5.69 -24.05 4.15
N SER A 130 -5.30 -25.32 4.02
CA SER A 130 -5.92 -26.42 4.81
C SER A 130 -5.72 -26.22 6.31
N VAL A 131 -4.55 -25.76 6.76
CA VAL A 131 -4.26 -25.52 8.18
C VAL A 131 -5.04 -24.31 8.72
N MET A 132 -5.21 -23.27 7.91
CA MET A 132 -5.98 -22.08 8.30
C MET A 132 -7.49 -22.38 8.38
N LEU A 133 -8.02 -23.18 7.44
CA LEU A 133 -9.38 -23.72 7.53
C LEU A 133 -9.54 -24.58 8.79
N LEU A 134 -8.62 -25.51 9.06
CA LEU A 134 -8.65 -26.33 10.28
C LEU A 134 -8.72 -25.50 11.57
N ARG A 135 -8.05 -24.34 11.63
CA ARG A 135 -8.09 -23.44 12.80
C ARG A 135 -9.35 -22.56 12.90
N LEU A 136 -10.13 -22.42 11.83
CA LEU A 136 -11.41 -21.69 11.86
C LEU A 136 -12.59 -22.60 12.22
N TYR A 137 -12.41 -23.92 12.16
CA TYR A 137 -13.42 -24.92 12.47
C TYR A 137 -13.17 -25.67 13.80
N THR A 138 -12.24 -25.19 14.63
CA THR A 138 -11.98 -25.65 16.02
C THR A 138 -12.08 -24.49 16.98
#